data_AF-A0A519UI78-F1
#
_entry.id   AF-A0A519UI78-F1
#
_cell.length_a   1.000
_cell.length_b   1.000
_cell.length_c   1.000
_cell.angle_alpha   90.00
_cell.angle_beta   90.00
_cell.angle_gamma   90.00
#
_symmetry.space_group_name_H-M   'P 1'
#
loop_
_entity.id
_entity.type
_entity.pdbx_description
1 polymer ?
#
loop_
_entity_poly.entity_id
_entity_poly.type
_entity_poly.pdbx_seq_one_letter_code
_entity_poly.pdbx_strand_id
1 'polypeptide(L)'
;FAAHHGQQGAMKERIFAAYYLEGQNLNSLDTLVRQATEIGLDAAAARQALAAGTYANEVRRDEYEAQQIGVRGVPFFVFEDKYAVSGAQPSEVFAEVLGKVWDEGHPKTPLAVLADGPACGPDGCD
;
A
#
# COMPACT_ATOMS: atom_id res chain seq x y z
N PHE A 1 2.04 3.55 12.88
CA PHE A 1 3.09 4.46 13.37
C PHE A 1 3.99 4.99 12.25
N ALA A 2 4.94 4.22 11.70
CA ALA A 2 5.91 4.75 10.72
C ALA A 2 5.26 5.39 9.46
N ALA A 3 4.15 4.85 8.97
CA ALA A 3 3.38 5.44 7.87
C ALA A 3 2.87 6.85 8.17
N HIS A 4 2.38 7.08 9.39
CA HIS A 4 1.93 8.40 9.87
C HIS A 4 3.09 9.41 10.02
N HIS A 5 4.34 8.96 9.88
CA HIS A 5 5.55 9.78 9.86
C HIS A 5 6.25 9.78 8.47
N GLY A 6 5.60 9.28 7.42
CA GLY A 6 6.19 9.21 6.08
C GLY A 6 7.33 8.21 5.92
N GLN A 7 7.55 7.34 6.91
CA GLN A 7 8.67 6.39 6.99
C GLN A 7 8.22 4.93 6.79
N GLN A 8 7.06 4.70 6.15
CA GLN A 8 6.54 3.34 5.93
C GLN A 8 7.52 2.45 5.18
N GLY A 9 8.05 2.94 4.04
CA GLY A 9 8.98 2.18 3.22
C GLY A 9 10.25 1.83 3.98
N ALA A 10 10.89 2.82 4.59
CA ALA A 10 12.09 2.63 5.40
C ALA A 10 11.87 1.62 6.55
N MET A 11 10.74 1.72 7.25
CA MET A 11 10.43 0.79 8.34
C MET A 11 10.20 -0.64 7.83
N LYS A 12 9.47 -0.80 6.72
CA LYS A 12 9.23 -2.11 6.10
C LYS A 12 10.53 -2.80 5.72
N GLU A 13 11.43 -2.10 5.03
CA GLU A 13 12.74 -2.64 4.66
C GLU A 13 13.59 -2.96 5.90
N ARG A 14 13.56 -2.08 6.91
CA ARG A 14 14.33 -2.30 8.15
C ARG A 14 13.87 -3.55 8.90
N ILE A 15 12.57 -3.77 9.06
CA ILE A 15 12.05 -4.96 9.74
C ILE A 15 12.28 -6.24 8.91
N PHE A 16 12.24 -6.15 7.58
CA PHE A 16 12.61 -7.27 6.71
C PHE A 16 14.07 -7.66 6.89
N ALA A 17 14.99 -6.69 6.87
CA ALA A 17 16.40 -6.96 7.16
C ALA A 17 16.60 -7.56 8.56
N ALA A 18 15.95 -6.98 9.59
CA ALA A 18 16.02 -7.47 10.96
C ALA A 18 15.58 -8.95 11.07
N TYR A 19 14.53 -9.34 10.36
CA TYR A 19 14.01 -10.70 10.41
C TYR A 19 14.80 -11.69 9.54
N TYR A 20 14.96 -11.38 8.25
CA TYR A 20 15.50 -12.33 7.27
C TYR A 20 17.02 -12.39 7.26
N LEU A 21 17.71 -11.30 7.61
CA LEU A 21 19.17 -11.22 7.52
C LEU A 21 19.84 -11.25 8.91
N GLU A 22 19.20 -10.64 9.91
CA GLU A 22 19.81 -10.44 11.24
C GLU A 22 19.24 -11.38 12.32
N GLY A 23 18.23 -12.20 12.01
CA GLY A 23 17.64 -13.18 12.94
C GLY A 23 17.01 -12.56 14.19
N GLN A 24 16.57 -11.31 14.12
CA GLN A 24 16.02 -10.58 15.27
C GLN A 24 14.58 -11.00 15.58
N ASN A 25 14.23 -11.02 16.87
CA ASN A 25 12.87 -11.29 17.32
C ASN A 25 11.99 -10.04 17.16
N LEU A 26 11.12 -10.03 16.15
CA LEU A 26 10.16 -8.95 15.89
C LEU A 26 8.93 -8.95 16.83
N ASN A 27 8.77 -9.97 17.68
CA ASN A 27 7.74 -9.97 18.74
C ASN A 27 8.22 -9.24 20.02
N SER A 28 9.43 -8.66 20.02
CA SER A 28 9.97 -7.86 21.12
C SER A 28 9.73 -6.37 20.88
N LEU A 29 9.07 -5.71 21.85
CA LEU A 29 8.91 -4.25 21.85
C LEU A 29 10.26 -3.53 21.75
N ASP A 30 11.26 -4.00 22.48
CA ASP A 30 12.58 -3.37 22.50
C ASP A 30 13.26 -3.46 21.13
N THR A 31 13.13 -4.62 20.45
CA THR A 31 13.63 -4.79 19.08
C THR A 31 12.94 -3.82 18.12
N LEU A 32 11.60 -3.74 18.16
CA LEU A 32 10.83 -2.88 17.25
C LEU A 32 11.13 -1.39 17.47
N VAL A 33 11.27 -0.96 18.73
CA VAL A 33 11.64 0.43 19.06
C VAL A 33 13.04 0.76 18.57
N ARG A 34 14.00 -0.17 18.73
CA ARG A 34 15.34 -0.01 18.16
C ARG A 34 15.29 0.16 16.64
N GLN A 35 14.55 -0.69 15.93
CA GLN A 35 14.40 -0.58 14.46
C GLN A 35 13.80 0.76 14.03
N ALA A 36 12.78 1.25 14.76
CA ALA A 36 12.17 2.55 14.49
C ALA A 36 13.19 3.69 14.71
N THR A 37 14.01 3.60 15.76
CA THR A 37 15.02 4.60 16.08
C THR A 37 16.13 4.64 15.02
N GLU A 38 16.55 3.48 14.50
CA GLU A 38 17.59 3.39 13.46
C GLU A 38 17.19 4.10 12.15
N ILE A 39 15.89 4.24 11.87
CA ILE A 39 15.38 4.99 10.72
C ILE A 39 14.96 6.43 11.08
N GLY A 40 15.33 6.91 12.27
CA GLY A 40 15.12 8.29 12.71
C GLY A 40 13.74 8.60 13.32
N LEU A 41 12.96 7.59 13.71
CA LEU A 41 11.72 7.80 14.46
C LEU A 41 11.99 7.95 15.96
N ASP A 42 11.13 8.70 16.65
CA ASP A 42 11.24 8.89 18.10
C ASP A 42 10.97 7.59 18.88
N ALA A 43 11.94 7.21 19.70
CA ALA A 43 11.92 5.94 20.44
C ALA A 43 10.80 5.89 21.48
N ALA A 44 10.53 7.00 22.18
CA ALA A 44 9.53 7.07 23.24
C ALA A 44 8.11 6.98 22.65
N ALA A 45 7.84 7.73 21.59
CA ALA A 45 6.59 7.70 20.86
C ALA A 45 6.33 6.33 20.20
N ALA A 46 7.36 5.73 19.58
CA ALA A 46 7.25 4.39 19.02
C ALA A 46 6.91 3.35 20.11
N ARG A 47 7.61 3.41 21.25
CA ARG A 47 7.34 2.51 22.39
C ARG A 47 5.93 2.69 22.92
N GLN A 48 5.50 3.93 23.13
CA GLN A 48 4.17 4.25 23.62
C GLN A 48 3.10 3.72 22.67
N ALA A 49 3.25 3.97 21.37
CA ALA A 49 2.28 3.55 20.37
C ALA A 49 2.14 2.03 20.28
N LEU A 50 3.27 1.31 20.33
CA LEU A 50 3.29 -0.15 20.33
C LEU A 50 2.69 -0.72 21.62
N ALA A 51 3.07 -0.20 22.79
CA ALA A 51 2.56 -0.65 24.08
C ALA A 51 1.06 -0.42 24.25
N ALA A 52 0.55 0.69 23.72
CA ALA A 52 -0.87 1.01 23.73
C ALA A 52 -1.67 0.29 22.64
N GLY A 53 -1.01 -0.41 21.70
CA GLY A 53 -1.69 -1.02 20.55
C GLY A 53 -2.38 0.01 19.65
N THR A 54 -1.84 1.23 19.56
CA THR A 54 -2.50 2.40 18.94
C THR A 54 -2.99 2.12 17.52
N TYR A 55 -2.20 1.34 16.75
CA TYR A 55 -2.49 1.04 15.35
C TYR A 55 -3.02 -0.40 15.14
N ALA A 56 -3.37 -1.11 16.21
CA ALA A 56 -3.82 -2.51 16.12
C ALA A 56 -5.09 -2.64 15.26
N ASN A 57 -6.03 -1.71 15.38
CA ASN A 57 -7.27 -1.72 14.60
C ASN A 57 -7.02 -1.43 13.10
N GLU A 58 -6.07 -0.55 12.77
CA GLU A 58 -5.68 -0.30 11.38
C GLU A 58 -5.11 -1.58 10.75
N VAL A 59 -4.21 -2.29 11.44
CA VAL A 59 -3.65 -3.56 10.96
C VAL A 59 -4.74 -4.62 10.76
N ARG A 60 -5.69 -4.75 11.71
CA ARG A 60 -6.80 -5.70 11.60
C ARG A 60 -7.74 -5.35 10.44
N ARG A 61 -7.93 -4.07 10.16
CA ARG A 61 -8.71 -3.61 9.02
C ARG A 61 -8.01 -3.99 7.70
N ASP A 62 -6.72 -3.74 7.57
CA ASP A 62 -5.95 -4.12 6.37
C ASP A 62 -6.02 -5.65 6.11
N GLU A 63 -5.90 -6.46 7.18
CA GLU A 63 -6.09 -7.92 7.11
C GLU A 63 -7.51 -8.31 6.65
N TYR A 64 -8.54 -7.62 7.17
CA TYR A 64 -9.94 -7.86 6.81
C TYR A 64 -10.23 -7.49 5.36
N GLU A 65 -9.76 -6.32 4.90
CA GLU A 65 -9.92 -5.86 3.52
C GLU A 65 -9.27 -6.84 2.54
N ALA A 66 -8.06 -7.31 2.83
CA ALA A 66 -7.39 -8.33 2.03
C ALA A 66 -8.22 -9.62 1.91
N GLN A 67 -8.84 -10.07 3.01
CA GLN A 67 -9.74 -11.23 2.98
C GLN A 67 -10.99 -10.99 2.12
N GLN A 68 -11.58 -9.79 2.17
CA GLN A 68 -12.78 -9.46 1.38
C GLN A 68 -12.53 -9.53 -0.13
N ILE A 69 -11.33 -9.15 -0.57
CA ILE A 69 -10.94 -9.23 -1.98
C ILE A 69 -10.34 -10.60 -2.36
N GLY A 70 -10.42 -11.59 -1.47
CA GLY A 70 -10.05 -12.98 -1.75
C GLY A 70 -8.55 -13.28 -1.64
N VAL A 71 -7.75 -12.42 -1.01
CA VAL A 71 -6.32 -12.68 -0.77
C VAL A 71 -6.16 -13.88 0.15
N ARG A 72 -5.36 -14.88 -0.28
CA ARG A 72 -5.06 -16.09 0.50
C ARG A 72 -3.58 -16.28 0.83
N GLY A 73 -2.73 -15.40 0.31
CA GLY A 73 -1.29 -15.47 0.48
C GLY A 73 -0.63 -14.17 0.05
N VAL A 74 0.57 -13.94 0.56
CA VAL A 74 1.38 -12.74 0.30
C VAL A 74 2.73 -13.14 -0.30
N PRO A 75 3.39 -12.26 -1.09
CA PRO A 75 2.94 -10.91 -1.47
C PRO A 75 1.78 -10.94 -2.47
N PHE A 76 0.92 -9.92 -2.42
CA PHE A 76 -0.23 -9.74 -3.29
C PHE A 76 -0.34 -8.26 -3.65
N PHE A 77 -0.57 -7.98 -4.93
CA PHE A 77 -0.60 -6.62 -5.47
C PHE A 77 -1.92 -6.40 -6.18
N VAL A 78 -2.59 -5.28 -5.90
CA VAL A 78 -3.85 -4.87 -6.53
C VAL A 78 -3.58 -3.60 -7.33
N PHE A 79 -4.15 -3.52 -8.53
CA PHE A 79 -4.02 -2.38 -9.44
C PHE A 79 -5.43 -1.90 -9.83
N GLU A 80 -5.72 -0.62 -9.54
CA GLU A 80 -7.01 0.05 -9.81
C GLU A 80 -8.25 -0.77 -9.40
N ASP A 81 -8.17 -1.46 -8.25
CA ASP A 81 -9.23 -2.34 -7.73
C ASP A 81 -9.80 -3.37 -8.73
N LYS A 82 -9.04 -3.66 -9.79
CA LYS A 82 -9.51 -4.41 -10.96
C LYS A 82 -8.60 -5.57 -11.33
N TYR A 83 -7.28 -5.35 -11.28
CA TYR A 83 -6.29 -6.38 -11.57
C TYR A 83 -5.53 -6.77 -10.31
N ALA A 84 -5.12 -8.03 -10.24
CA ALA A 84 -4.31 -8.52 -9.14
C ALA A 84 -3.16 -9.39 -9.64
N VAL A 85 -2.01 -9.27 -8.98
CA VAL A 85 -0.84 -10.13 -9.15
C VAL A 85 -0.57 -10.82 -7.83
N SER A 86 -0.67 -12.15 -7.81
CA SER A 86 -0.43 -12.98 -6.63
C SER A 86 0.96 -13.60 -6.67
N GLY A 87 1.71 -13.44 -5.58
CA GLY A 87 3.06 -13.95 -5.40
C GLY A 87 4.16 -13.03 -5.92
N ALA A 88 5.40 -13.43 -5.65
CA ALA A 88 6.60 -12.74 -6.12
C ALA A 88 6.85 -13.08 -7.60
N GLN A 89 6.07 -12.47 -8.50
CA GLN A 89 6.17 -12.69 -9.93
C GLN A 89 7.41 -12.02 -10.54
N PRO A 90 7.85 -12.44 -11.74
CA PRO A 90 8.87 -11.75 -12.51
C PRO A 90 8.48 -10.29 -12.82
N SER A 91 9.48 -9.42 -12.98
CA SER A 91 9.26 -7.98 -13.24
C SER A 91 8.46 -7.70 -14.50
N GLU A 92 8.54 -8.60 -15.48
CA GLU A 92 7.85 -8.53 -16.76
C GLU A 92 6.33 -8.59 -16.58
N VAL A 93 5.84 -9.41 -15.64
CA VAL A 93 4.41 -9.50 -15.30
C VAL A 93 3.90 -8.17 -14.73
N PHE A 94 4.71 -7.53 -13.88
CA PHE A 94 4.38 -6.21 -13.34
C PHE A 94 4.36 -5.13 -14.43
N ALA A 95 5.34 -5.14 -15.33
CA ALA A 95 5.39 -4.21 -16.45
C ALA A 95 4.16 -4.35 -17.38
N GLU A 96 3.73 -5.59 -17.66
CA GLU A 96 2.54 -5.87 -18.46
C GLU A 96 1.27 -5.32 -17.79
N VAL A 97 1.05 -5.63 -16.50
CA VAL A 97 -0.15 -5.19 -15.78
C VAL A 97 -0.19 -3.67 -15.65
N LEU A 98 0.94 -3.03 -15.34
CA LEU A 98 1.04 -1.58 -15.27
C LEU A 98 0.75 -0.92 -16.63
N GLY A 99 1.28 -1.47 -17.73
CA GLY A 99 0.99 -0.98 -19.07
C GLY A 99 -0.48 -1.09 -19.44
N LYS A 100 -1.10 -2.23 -19.11
CA LYS A 100 -2.53 -2.45 -19.33
C LYS A 100 -3.41 -1.47 -18.56
N VAL A 101 -3.14 -1.31 -17.27
CA VAL A 101 -3.86 -0.37 -16.39
C VAL A 101 -3.72 1.06 -16.91
N TRP A 102 -2.51 1.43 -17.34
CA TRP A 102 -2.25 2.75 -17.91
C TRP A 102 -3.06 3.02 -19.17
N ASP A 103 -3.05 2.10 -20.13
CA ASP A 103 -3.77 2.25 -21.40
C ASP A 103 -5.29 2.30 -21.20
N GLU A 104 -5.83 1.55 -20.23
CA GLU A 104 -7.26 1.58 -19.91
C GLU A 104 -7.69 2.88 -19.20
N GLY A 105 -6.83 3.45 -18.34
CA GLY A 105 -7.07 4.74 -17.69
C GLY A 105 -6.88 5.95 -18.63
N HIS A 106 -6.20 5.77 -19.75
CA HIS A 106 -5.91 6.82 -20.73
C HIS A 106 -6.37 6.43 -22.14
N PRO A 107 -7.70 6.31 -22.36
CA PRO A 107 -8.24 5.93 -23.65
C PRO A 107 -7.76 6.91 -24.74
N LYS A 108 -7.07 6.38 -25.73
CA LYS A 108 -6.46 7.17 -26.83
C LYS A 108 -7.48 7.59 -27.89
N THR A 109 -8.67 7.00 -27.87
CA THR A 109 -9.73 7.27 -28.84
C THR A 109 -10.70 8.31 -28.26
N PRO A 110 -10.98 9.41 -28.98
CA PRO A 110 -12.03 10.34 -28.59
C PRO A 110 -13.36 9.62 -28.38
N LEU A 111 -14.10 9.99 -27.33
CA LEU A 111 -15.43 9.44 -27.07
C LEU A 111 -16.39 9.85 -28.19
N ALA A 112 -17.16 8.88 -28.70
CA ALA A 112 -18.25 9.16 -29.62
C ALA A 112 -19.47 9.65 -28.84
N VAL A 113 -19.93 10.87 -29.13
CA VAL A 113 -21.17 11.42 -28.56
C VAL A 113 -22.35 10.80 -29.30
N LEU A 114 -23.11 9.94 -28.61
CA LEU A 114 -24.27 9.24 -29.19
C LEU A 114 -25.59 10.01 -29.00
N ALA A 115 -25.62 10.92 -28.02
CA ALA A 115 -26.74 11.82 -27.73
C ALA A 115 -26.20 13.06 -26.98
N ASP A 116 -26.80 14.22 -27.22
CA ASP A 116 -26.39 15.50 -26.65
C ASP A 116 -27.56 16.14 -25.88
N GLY A 117 -27.27 16.86 -24.79
CA GLY A 117 -28.26 17.43 -23.88
C GLY A 117 -27.65 18.54 -23.01
N PRO A 118 -28.45 19.26 -22.20
CA PRO A 118 -27.97 20.39 -21.42
C PRO A 118 -26.78 20.02 -20.54
N ALA A 119 -25.66 20.71 -20.73
CA ALA A 119 -24.39 20.44 -20.06
C ALA A 119 -23.66 21.75 -19.72
N CYS A 120 -22.77 21.69 -18.73
CA CYS A 120 -21.89 22.79 -18.39
C CYS A 120 -20.52 22.55 -19.02
N GLY A 121 -20.13 23.48 -19.89
CA GLY A 121 -18.81 23.54 -20.49
C GLY A 121 -17.96 24.67 -19.89
N PRO A 122 -16.73 24.84 -20.40
CA PRO A 122 -15.85 25.97 -20.05
C PRO A 122 -16.50 27.35 -20.28
N ASP A 123 -17.44 27.42 -21.22
CA ASP A 123 -18.09 28.66 -21.66
C ASP A 123 -19.44 28.94 -20.96
N GLY A 124 -19.85 28.08 -20.01
CA GLY A 124 -21.13 28.20 -19.30
C GLY A 124 -21.98 26.93 -19.42
N CYS A 125 -23.21 27.01 -18.89
CA CYS A 125 -24.19 25.92 -18.99
C CYS A 125 -25.31 26.36 -19.92
N ASP A 126 -25.75 25.45 -20.79
CA ASP A 126 -26.95 25.60 -21.62
C ASP A 126 -28.24 25.27 -20.83
#